data_AF-A0A6B1G543-F1
#
_entry.id   AF-A0A6B1G543-F1
#
_cell.length_a   1.000
_cell.length_b   1.000
_cell.length_c   1.000
_cell.angle_alpha   90.00
_cell.angle_beta   90.00
_cell.angle_gamma   90.00
#
_symmetry.space_group_name_H-M   'P 1'
#
loop_
_entity.id
_entity.type
_entity.pdbx_description
1 polymer ?
#
loop_
_entity_poly.entity_id
_entity_poly.type
_entity_poly.pdbx_seq_one_letter_code
_entity_poly.pdbx_strand_id
1 'polypeptide(L)'
;MRKILLFAGAVAILVTLTQTAPRNLTVSRDHSELLAKRIYAYRDWQSTGVRIDQGDRVEIQAEGEWLYTPDEFHGPAGHPRFPAPSFYPVSSGSGGALIGRIGDTGGRFVVGERLNMQATQHGILYLRINDDILSDNDGWVAVRIDVTETEDSLP
;
A
#
# COMPACT_ATOMS: atom_id res chain seq x y z
N MET A 1 -27.97 -56.88 64.19
CA MET A 1 -27.88 -55.46 63.74
C MET A 1 -26.56 -55.24 63.03
N ARG A 2 -26.58 -55.01 61.71
CA ARG A 2 -25.45 -54.41 60.97
C ARG A 2 -26.03 -53.77 59.70
N LYS A 3 -26.00 -52.44 59.63
CA LYS A 3 -26.53 -51.61 58.54
C LYS A 3 -25.55 -51.67 57.37
N ILE A 4 -26.03 -52.00 56.17
CA ILE A 4 -25.26 -51.87 54.92
C ILE A 4 -25.71 -50.56 54.27
N LEU A 5 -24.79 -49.60 54.17
CA LEU A 5 -25.01 -48.32 53.49
C LEU A 5 -24.89 -48.50 51.98
N LEU A 6 -25.87 -47.96 51.26
CA LEU A 6 -25.85 -47.68 49.83
C LEU A 6 -24.87 -46.53 49.55
N PHE A 7 -23.99 -46.69 48.56
CA PHE A 7 -23.31 -45.58 47.93
C PHE A 7 -23.77 -45.45 46.47
N ALA A 8 -24.40 -44.32 46.19
CA ALA A 8 -24.84 -43.90 44.87
C ALA A 8 -23.61 -43.53 44.02
N GLY A 9 -23.45 -44.20 42.87
CA GLY A 9 -22.48 -43.81 41.86
C GLY A 9 -23.13 -42.87 40.84
N ALA A 10 -22.94 -41.56 41.01
CA ALA A 10 -23.23 -40.59 39.96
C ALA A 10 -22.01 -40.51 39.03
N VAL A 11 -22.12 -41.06 37.82
CA VAL A 11 -21.11 -40.91 36.77
C VAL A 11 -21.34 -39.55 36.12
N ALA A 12 -20.51 -38.56 36.45
CA ALA A 12 -20.46 -37.30 35.73
C ALA A 12 -19.65 -37.51 34.44
N ILE A 13 -20.33 -37.55 33.29
CA ILE A 13 -19.69 -37.54 31.98
C ILE A 13 -19.25 -36.10 31.72
N LEU A 14 -17.95 -35.84 31.83
CA LEU A 14 -17.34 -34.57 31.49
C LEU A 14 -17.22 -34.50 29.96
N VAL A 15 -18.18 -33.84 29.30
CA VAL A 15 -18.08 -33.53 27.87
C VAL A 15 -17.15 -32.33 27.73
N THR A 16 -15.90 -32.56 27.32
CA THR A 16 -14.99 -31.47 26.96
C THR A 16 -15.39 -30.93 25.59
N LEU A 17 -16.04 -29.76 25.56
CA LEU A 17 -16.16 -28.98 24.34
C LEU A 17 -14.75 -28.52 23.92
N THR A 18 -14.20 -29.15 22.89
CA THR A 18 -13.03 -28.59 22.20
C THR A 18 -13.50 -27.36 21.44
N GLN A 19 -13.23 -26.16 21.98
CA GLN A 19 -13.39 -24.92 21.23
C GLN A 19 -12.32 -24.92 20.14
N THR A 20 -12.70 -25.26 18.92
CA THR A 20 -11.88 -24.95 17.74
C THR A 20 -12.01 -23.46 17.50
N ALA A 21 -11.02 -22.69 17.96
CA ALA A 21 -10.88 -21.30 17.56
C ALA A 21 -10.75 -21.26 16.02
N PRO A 22 -11.48 -20.36 15.32
CA PRO A 22 -11.31 -20.20 13.89
C PRO A 22 -9.85 -19.78 13.60
N ARG A 23 -9.22 -20.45 12.64
CA ARG A 23 -7.94 -19.98 12.11
C ARG A 23 -8.24 -18.78 11.22
N ASN A 24 -7.92 -17.58 11.69
CA ASN A 24 -7.87 -16.40 10.82
C ASN A 24 -6.73 -16.61 9.83
N LEU A 25 -7.07 -17.00 8.60
CA LEU A 25 -6.12 -17.10 7.49
C LEU A 25 -6.02 -15.71 6.86
N THR A 26 -5.14 -14.88 7.40
CA THR A 26 -4.70 -13.69 6.66
C THR A 26 -3.96 -14.19 5.42
N VAL A 27 -4.64 -14.24 4.29
CA VAL A 27 -3.98 -14.40 2.99
C VAL A 27 -3.38 -13.03 2.66
N SER A 28 -2.26 -12.71 3.30
CA SER A 28 -1.37 -11.69 2.74
C SER A 28 -0.91 -12.27 1.41
N ARG A 29 -1.32 -11.68 0.28
CA ARG A 29 -0.49 -11.79 -0.91
C ARG A 29 0.79 -11.06 -0.56
N ASP A 30 1.73 -11.82 -0.02
CA ASP A 30 3.03 -11.32 0.36
C ASP A 30 3.76 -10.99 -0.95
N HIS A 31 3.51 -9.78 -1.45
CA HIS A 31 4.25 -9.14 -2.52
C HIS A 31 5.60 -8.61 -1.99
N SER A 32 6.04 -9.08 -0.82
CA SER A 32 7.29 -8.72 -0.13
C SER A 32 8.54 -8.97 -0.97
N GLU A 33 8.43 -9.73 -2.06
CA GLU A 33 9.45 -9.96 -3.08
C GLU A 33 9.37 -8.97 -4.28
N LEU A 34 8.62 -7.87 -4.18
CA LEU A 34 8.68 -6.82 -5.21
C LEU A 34 10.04 -6.14 -5.16
N LEU A 35 10.91 -6.51 -6.12
CA LEU A 35 12.13 -5.79 -6.43
C LEU A 35 11.84 -4.28 -6.42
N ALA A 36 12.65 -3.51 -5.69
CA ALA A 36 12.58 -2.07 -5.68
C ALA A 36 12.47 -1.56 -7.13
N LYS A 37 11.33 -0.97 -7.48
CA LYS A 37 11.05 -0.54 -8.85
C LYS A 37 11.55 0.88 -9.03
N ARG A 38 12.30 1.13 -10.10
CA ARG A 38 12.71 2.49 -10.46
C ARG A 38 11.59 3.21 -11.18
N ILE A 39 11.28 4.41 -10.71
CA ILE A 39 10.40 5.37 -11.37
C ILE A 39 11.28 6.51 -11.88
N TYR A 40 11.38 6.63 -13.19
CA TYR A 40 12.23 7.61 -13.86
C TYR A 40 11.52 8.96 -13.98
N ALA A 41 12.23 10.06 -13.75
CA ALA A 41 11.65 11.40 -13.76
C ALA A 41 11.25 11.87 -15.16
N TYR A 42 11.96 11.42 -16.19
CA TYR A 42 11.75 11.79 -17.59
C TYR A 42 10.71 10.93 -18.32
N ARG A 43 9.88 10.19 -17.59
CA ARG A 43 8.84 9.33 -18.15
C ARG A 43 7.48 9.73 -17.60
N ASP A 44 6.47 9.63 -18.45
CA ASP A 44 5.07 9.77 -18.04
C ASP A 44 4.65 8.61 -17.11
N TRP A 45 3.36 8.47 -16.80
CA TRP A 45 2.79 7.43 -15.92
C TRP A 45 3.38 6.04 -16.17
N GLN A 46 4.18 5.57 -15.22
CA GLN A 46 4.87 4.28 -15.27
C GLN A 46 4.06 3.23 -14.52
N SER A 47 3.71 2.15 -15.22
CA SER A 47 3.05 1.00 -14.60
C SER A 47 3.97 0.33 -13.59
N THR A 48 3.48 0.15 -12.36
CA THR A 48 4.18 -0.66 -11.37
C THR A 48 3.96 -2.15 -11.58
N GLY A 49 2.90 -2.53 -12.30
CA GLY A 49 2.44 -3.92 -12.42
C GLY A 49 1.69 -4.42 -11.18
N VAL A 50 1.63 -3.62 -10.12
CA VAL A 50 0.88 -3.93 -8.90
C VAL A 50 -0.59 -3.66 -9.17
N ARG A 51 -1.41 -4.69 -9.01
CA ARG A 51 -2.86 -4.57 -9.04
C ARG A 51 -3.36 -4.22 -7.64
N ILE A 52 -4.21 -3.20 -7.60
CA ILE A 52 -4.92 -2.74 -6.41
C ILE A 52 -6.40 -3.05 -6.62
N ASP A 53 -7.04 -3.64 -5.63
CA ASP A 53 -8.48 -3.83 -5.56
C ASP A 53 -9.10 -2.87 -4.52
N GLN A 54 -10.40 -2.61 -4.66
CA GLN A 54 -11.11 -1.73 -3.73
C GLN A 54 -11.12 -2.37 -2.33
N GLY A 55 -10.76 -1.59 -1.31
CA GLY A 55 -10.67 -2.03 0.07
C GLY A 55 -9.26 -2.43 0.52
N ASP A 56 -8.32 -2.64 -0.41
CA ASP A 56 -6.93 -2.95 -0.08
C ASP A 56 -6.28 -1.86 0.77
N ARG A 57 -5.42 -2.26 1.70
CA ARG A 57 -4.45 -1.36 2.32
C ARG A 57 -3.19 -1.34 1.48
N VAL A 58 -2.79 -0.15 1.04
CA VAL A 58 -1.61 0.08 0.20
C VAL A 58 -0.60 0.91 0.98
N GLU A 59 0.60 0.37 1.11
CA GLU A 59 1.76 1.08 1.65
C GLU A 59 2.81 1.27 0.56
N ILE A 60 3.29 2.50 0.41
CA ILE A 60 4.34 2.83 -0.55
C ILE A 60 5.46 3.53 0.21
N GLN A 61 6.70 3.13 -0.06
CA GLN A 61 7.90 3.80 0.42
C GLN A 61 8.80 4.12 -0.77
N ALA A 62 9.34 5.32 -0.82
CA ALA A 62 10.18 5.77 -1.91
C ALA A 62 11.48 6.40 -1.39
N GLU A 63 12.57 6.19 -2.12
CA GLU A 63 13.89 6.74 -1.82
C GLU A 63 14.68 7.01 -3.12
N GLY A 64 15.78 7.75 -3.02
CA GLY A 64 16.54 8.23 -4.16
C GLY A 64 16.21 9.68 -4.51
N GLU A 65 16.75 10.16 -5.62
CA GLU A 65 16.64 11.56 -6.00
C GLU A 65 16.51 11.71 -7.52
N TRP A 66 15.78 12.74 -7.95
CA TRP A 66 15.70 13.15 -9.34
C TRP A 66 15.82 14.67 -9.48
N LEU A 67 16.25 15.10 -10.66
CA LEU A 67 16.26 16.50 -11.07
C LEU A 67 14.82 16.92 -11.37
N TYR A 68 14.42 18.06 -10.81
CA TYR A 68 13.13 18.72 -11.04
C TYR A 68 13.31 20.21 -11.30
N THR A 69 14.21 20.85 -10.55
CA THR A 69 14.61 22.25 -10.77
C THR A 69 16.04 22.25 -11.31
N PRO A 70 16.44 23.19 -12.19
CA PRO A 70 17.81 23.26 -12.69
C PRO A 70 18.85 23.18 -11.57
N ASP A 71 19.80 22.27 -11.74
CA ASP A 71 20.90 21.99 -10.82
C ASP A 71 20.50 21.48 -9.42
N GLU A 72 19.23 21.15 -9.19
CA GLU A 72 18.73 20.68 -7.88
C GLU A 72 18.05 19.31 -7.97
N PHE A 73 18.65 18.35 -7.28
CA PHE A 73 18.07 17.03 -7.05
C PHE A 73 17.24 17.04 -5.77
N HIS A 74 16.07 16.40 -5.84
CA HIS A 74 15.17 16.27 -4.71
C HIS A 74 14.72 14.82 -4.54
N GLY A 75 14.46 14.47 -3.28
CA GLY A 75 13.82 13.21 -2.95
C GLY A 75 12.34 13.16 -3.33
N PRO A 76 11.66 12.04 -3.07
CA PRO A 76 10.27 11.81 -3.45
C PRO A 76 9.26 12.80 -2.85
N ALA A 77 9.61 13.52 -1.78
CA ALA A 77 8.79 14.59 -1.22
C ALA A 77 8.67 15.82 -2.14
N GLY A 78 9.56 15.96 -3.13
CA GLY A 78 9.64 17.12 -4.01
C GLY A 78 10.33 18.32 -3.38
N HIS A 79 10.20 19.49 -4.02
CA HIS A 79 10.86 20.71 -3.57
C HIS A 79 10.33 21.15 -2.18
N PRO A 80 11.20 21.44 -1.19
CA PRO A 80 10.78 21.68 0.19
C PRO A 80 10.08 23.03 0.42
N ARG A 81 10.24 23.99 -0.49
CA ARG A 81 9.70 25.35 -0.36
C ARG A 81 8.66 25.74 -1.41
N PHE A 82 8.59 25.02 -2.53
CA PHE A 82 7.82 25.45 -3.68
C PHE A 82 6.71 24.43 -3.95
N PRO A 83 5.43 24.80 -3.70
CA PRO A 83 4.31 23.94 -4.01
C PRO A 83 4.17 23.79 -5.53
N ALA A 84 3.51 22.72 -5.96
CA ALA A 84 3.19 22.49 -7.36
C ALA A 84 2.22 23.57 -7.89
N PRO A 85 2.51 24.21 -9.04
CA PRO A 85 1.57 25.08 -9.73
C PRO A 85 0.23 24.39 -10.04
N SER A 86 -0.84 25.17 -10.26
CA SER A 86 -2.19 24.64 -10.49
C SER A 86 -2.34 23.81 -11.78
N PHE A 87 -1.44 24.00 -12.75
CA PHE A 87 -1.42 23.27 -14.01
C PHE A 87 -0.63 21.94 -13.92
N TYR A 88 0.02 21.66 -12.79
CA TYR A 88 0.70 20.39 -12.57
C TYR A 88 -0.30 19.24 -12.39
N PRO A 89 0.13 17.98 -12.55
CA PRO A 89 -0.77 16.84 -12.40
C PRO A 89 -1.48 16.78 -11.05
N VAL A 90 -0.81 17.18 -9.96
CA VAL A 90 -1.35 17.28 -8.60
C VAL A 90 -0.91 18.60 -7.96
N SER A 91 -1.83 19.54 -7.80
CA SER A 91 -1.55 20.88 -7.24
C SER A 91 -1.51 20.95 -5.71
N SER A 92 -1.97 19.90 -5.01
CA SER A 92 -1.95 19.84 -3.54
C SER A 92 -0.60 19.41 -2.94
N GLY A 93 0.37 19.01 -3.77
CA GLY A 93 1.71 18.58 -3.36
C GLY A 93 2.80 19.58 -3.74
N SER A 94 4.06 19.19 -3.52
CA SER A 94 5.22 19.92 -4.03
C SER A 94 5.50 19.57 -5.49
N GLY A 95 6.12 20.51 -6.22
CA GLY A 95 6.73 20.21 -7.50
C GLY A 95 7.85 19.18 -7.33
N GLY A 96 7.99 18.26 -8.29
CA GLY A 96 8.96 17.19 -8.21
C GLY A 96 8.61 16.06 -7.22
N ALA A 97 7.46 16.10 -6.55
CA ALA A 97 7.05 15.02 -5.66
C ALA A 97 6.69 13.75 -6.44
N LEU A 98 6.87 12.57 -5.84
CA LEU A 98 6.33 11.32 -6.37
C LEU A 98 4.79 11.34 -6.22
N ILE A 99 4.09 11.10 -7.31
CA ILE A 99 2.62 11.02 -7.36
C ILE A 99 2.16 9.69 -7.94
N GLY A 100 0.93 9.32 -7.60
CA GLY A 100 0.31 8.07 -8.02
C GLY A 100 -1.09 8.27 -8.59
N ARG A 101 -1.54 7.26 -9.33
CA ARG A 101 -2.95 7.05 -9.70
C ARG A 101 -3.24 5.54 -9.78
N ILE A 102 -4.48 5.16 -9.55
CA ILE A 102 -4.95 3.77 -9.70
C ILE A 102 -5.80 3.68 -10.97
N GLY A 103 -5.40 2.82 -11.91
CA GLY A 103 -6.01 2.72 -13.23
C GLY A 103 -5.70 3.93 -14.13
N ASP A 104 -6.22 3.89 -15.35
CA ASP A 104 -5.90 4.89 -16.38
C ASP A 104 -6.64 6.22 -16.17
N THR A 105 -7.79 6.17 -15.49
CA THR A 105 -8.69 7.31 -15.25
C THR A 105 -8.88 7.66 -13.77
N GLY A 106 -8.16 7.00 -12.87
CA GLY A 106 -8.29 7.25 -11.44
C GLY A 106 -7.81 8.63 -11.00
N GLY A 107 -8.28 9.04 -9.83
CA GLY A 107 -7.81 10.26 -9.18
C GLY A 107 -6.30 10.19 -8.91
N ARG A 108 -5.63 11.32 -9.07
CA ARG A 108 -4.19 11.45 -8.80
C ARG A 108 -3.98 11.84 -7.34
N PHE A 109 -2.95 11.30 -6.71
CA PHE A 109 -2.62 11.55 -5.31
C PHE A 109 -1.12 11.71 -5.09
N VAL A 110 -0.75 12.40 -4.02
CA VAL A 110 0.65 12.52 -3.58
C VAL A 110 1.07 11.22 -2.89
N VAL A 111 2.22 10.69 -3.27
CA VAL A 111 2.87 9.56 -2.58
C VAL A 111 3.96 10.06 -1.66
N GLY A 112 4.81 10.97 -2.14
CA GLY A 112 5.94 11.46 -1.35
C GLY A 112 6.94 10.36 -1.01
N GLU A 113 7.63 10.51 0.13
CA GLU A 113 8.54 9.49 0.68
C GLU A 113 7.79 8.25 1.19
N ARG A 114 6.57 8.44 1.71
CA ARG A 114 5.74 7.37 2.27
C ARG A 114 4.26 7.68 2.13
N LEU A 115 3.50 6.68 1.71
CA LEU A 115 2.03 6.71 1.70
C LEU A 115 1.48 5.46 2.39
N ASN A 116 0.40 5.64 3.15
CA ASN A 116 -0.45 4.55 3.64
C ASN A 116 -1.90 4.95 3.35
N MET A 117 -2.61 4.17 2.54
CA MET A 117 -3.98 4.47 2.15
C MET A 117 -4.83 3.21 2.06
N GLN A 118 -6.14 3.39 2.21
CA GLN A 118 -7.11 2.39 1.79
C GLN A 118 -7.58 2.72 0.37
N ALA A 119 -7.53 1.73 -0.52
CA ALA A 119 -7.94 1.91 -1.90
C ALA A 119 -9.46 2.02 -2.04
N THR A 120 -9.93 3.06 -2.71
CA THR A 120 -11.36 3.27 -3.01
C THR A 120 -11.73 2.89 -4.44
N GLN A 121 -10.74 2.49 -5.24
CA GLN A 121 -10.87 2.13 -6.65
C GLN A 121 -9.97 0.93 -6.93
N HIS A 122 -10.25 0.21 -8.02
CA HIS A 122 -9.44 -0.91 -8.48
C HIS A 122 -8.66 -0.54 -9.75
N GLY A 123 -7.52 -1.17 -9.99
CA GLY A 123 -6.71 -0.93 -11.18
C GLY A 123 -5.24 -1.25 -11.00
N ILE A 124 -4.44 -0.98 -12.03
CA ILE A 124 -2.99 -1.00 -11.93
C ILE A 124 -2.51 0.31 -11.30
N LEU A 125 -1.58 0.25 -10.36
CA LEU A 125 -0.92 1.42 -9.81
C LEU A 125 0.08 2.00 -10.83
N TYR A 126 -0.03 3.29 -11.11
CA TYR A 126 0.93 4.04 -11.92
C TYR A 126 1.57 5.14 -11.09
N LEU A 127 2.85 5.38 -11.33
CA LEU A 127 3.63 6.41 -10.63
C LEU A 127 4.37 7.32 -11.62
N ARG A 128 4.61 8.58 -11.23
CA ARG A 128 5.45 9.53 -11.97
C ARG A 128 5.90 10.69 -11.06
N ILE A 129 6.80 11.52 -11.56
CA ILE A 129 7.11 12.83 -10.98
C ILE A 129 5.95 13.82 -11.17
N ASN A 130 5.74 14.68 -10.18
CA ASN A 130 4.77 15.77 -10.23
C ASN A 130 5.37 16.99 -10.94
N ASP A 131 5.31 16.94 -12.26
CA ASP A 131 5.81 18.00 -13.14
C ASP A 131 5.04 18.04 -14.45
N ASP A 132 5.02 19.19 -15.12
CA ASP A 132 4.34 19.42 -16.39
C ASP A 132 5.24 19.15 -17.60
N ILE A 133 6.52 19.52 -17.52
CA ILE A 133 7.56 19.21 -18.51
C ILE A 133 8.41 18.07 -17.96
N LEU A 134 8.53 16.98 -18.72
CA LEU A 134 9.28 15.79 -18.27
C LEU A 134 10.63 15.66 -18.97
N SER A 135 10.82 16.32 -20.11
CA SER A 135 12.01 16.15 -20.96
C SER A 135 13.29 16.78 -20.40
N ASP A 136 13.16 17.65 -19.41
CA ASP A 136 14.24 18.34 -18.69
C ASP A 136 14.52 17.74 -17.31
N ASN A 137 13.80 16.68 -16.94
CA ASN A 137 14.04 15.94 -15.71
C ASN A 137 15.08 14.82 -15.92
N ASP A 138 15.79 14.44 -14.85
CA ASP A 138 16.79 13.38 -14.87
C ASP A 138 16.77 12.58 -13.56
N GLY A 139 17.32 11.37 -13.56
CA GLY A 139 17.35 10.50 -12.39
C GLY A 139 16.07 9.69 -12.18
N TRP A 140 15.96 9.11 -10.99
CA TRP A 140 14.90 8.17 -10.64
C TRP A 140 14.80 7.98 -9.12
N VAL A 141 13.63 7.56 -8.67
CA VAL A 141 13.39 7.08 -7.30
C VAL A 141 13.09 5.58 -7.30
N ALA A 142 13.58 4.86 -6.30
CA ALA A 142 13.20 3.48 -6.04
C ALA A 142 11.93 3.45 -5.19
N VAL A 143 11.00 2.56 -5.50
CA VAL A 143 9.77 2.36 -4.74
C VAL A 143 9.64 0.93 -4.25
N ARG A 144 9.18 0.78 -3.01
CA ARG A 144 8.65 -0.47 -2.42
C ARG A 144 7.15 -0.29 -2.23
N ILE A 145 6.37 -1.31 -2.58
CA ILE A 145 4.91 -1.27 -2.56
C ILE A 145 4.43 -2.54 -1.87
N ASP A 146 3.68 -2.38 -0.78
CA ASP A 146 3.05 -3.47 -0.05
C ASP A 146 1.53 -3.33 -0.16
N VAL A 147 0.84 -4.42 -0.48
CA VAL A 147 -0.61 -4.46 -0.61
C VAL A 147 -1.14 -5.56 0.29
N THR A 148 -2.00 -5.18 1.24
CA THR A 148 -2.70 -6.12 2.12
C THR A 148 -4.18 -6.13 1.76
N GLU A 149 -4.67 -7.28 1.33
CA GLU A 149 -6.08 -7.52 1.07
C GLU A 149 -6.87 -7.50 2.39
N THR A 150 -8.01 -6.82 2.42
CA THR A 150 -8.90 -6.84 3.59
C THR A 150 -9.80 -8.08 3.51
N GLU A 151 -9.92 -8.85 4.60
CA GLU A 151 -10.61 -10.18 4.67
C GLU A 151 -12.02 -10.26 4.05
N ASP A 152 -12.74 -9.14 3.91
CA ASP A 152 -14.09 -9.08 3.31
C ASP A 152 -14.12 -9.33 1.78
N SER A 153 -12.98 -9.55 1.12
CA SER A 153 -12.89 -9.90 -0.31
C SER A 153 -12.75 -11.40 -0.61
N LEU A 154 -12.75 -12.26 0.42
CA LEU A 154 -12.74 -13.71 0.22
C LEU A 154 -14.16 -14.24 -0.09
N PRO A 155 -14.35 -15.07 -1.13
CA PRO A 155 -15.63 -15.70 -1.45
C PRO A 155 -16.10 -16.73 -0.41
#